data_AF-A0A2E2UAA0-F1
#
_entry.id   AF-A0A2E2UAA0-F1
#
_cell.length_a   1.000
_cell.length_b   1.000
_cell.length_c   1.000
_cell.angle_alpha   90.00
_cell.angle_beta   90.00
_cell.angle_gamma   90.00
#
_symmetry.space_group_name_H-M   'P 1'
#
loop_
_entity.id
_entity.type
_entity.pdbx_description
1 polymer ?
#
loop_
_entity_poly.entity_id
_entity_poly.type
_entity_poly.pdbx_seq_one_letter_code
_entity_poly.pdbx_strand_id
1 'polypeptide(L)'
;MKYLVIFMLSMGAFAQEAEVLNLVDEIKDEIRFENHDRRTLIQVRRNLEQALNTLRGGSPIPRPGRGSLTCIDRDRDGRDPYVLGFLNQRTLGTNRIEGTNVGSLNQCQSIVNNSIDLDRVTILTCISKDNDGRDPWSPAIIKNGVLIKRLPSLGSLSDCINAIDLSISNRFAVSLCVSRDNDGRSPFMRIGYELSTGNVSNGATYSSLEQCSASK
;
A
#
# COMPACT_ATOMS: atom_id res chain seq x y z
N MET A 1 -36.54 2.32 34.71
CA MET A 1 -36.12 2.16 33.29
C MET A 1 -34.60 2.35 33.12
N LYS A 2 -33.75 1.54 33.78
CA LYS A 2 -32.28 1.56 33.57
C LYS A 2 -31.66 0.17 33.36
N TYR A 3 -32.43 -0.90 33.58
CA TYR A 3 -31.93 -2.28 33.45
C TYR A 3 -32.30 -2.95 32.11
N LEU A 4 -33.15 -2.33 31.27
CA LEU A 4 -33.61 -2.93 30.01
C LEU A 4 -32.65 -2.70 28.82
N VAL A 5 -31.77 -1.69 28.90
CA VAL A 5 -30.85 -1.33 27.81
C VAL A 5 -29.56 -2.16 27.86
N ILE A 6 -29.18 -2.67 29.03
CA ILE A 6 -27.96 -3.48 29.20
C ILE A 6 -28.14 -4.91 28.63
N PHE A 7 -29.37 -5.41 28.55
CA PHE A 7 -29.64 -6.74 28.00
C PHE A 7 -29.69 -6.79 26.45
N MET A 8 -29.91 -5.66 25.76
CA MET A 8 -29.87 -5.62 24.30
C MET A 8 -28.45 -5.43 23.73
N LEU A 9 -27.54 -4.83 24.50
CA LEU A 9 -26.14 -4.64 24.08
C LEU A 9 -25.28 -5.91 24.21
N SER A 10 -25.67 -6.88 25.05
CA SER A 10 -24.99 -8.17 25.10
C SER A 10 -25.39 -9.09 23.94
N MET A 11 -26.64 -9.04 23.48
CA MET A 11 -27.11 -9.90 22.38
C MET A 11 -26.47 -9.59 21.02
N GLY A 12 -26.08 -8.33 20.77
CA GLY A 12 -25.39 -7.94 19.53
C GLY A 12 -23.94 -8.47 19.43
N ALA A 13 -23.22 -8.55 20.56
CA ALA A 13 -21.87 -9.09 20.60
C ALA A 13 -21.85 -10.63 20.44
N PHE A 14 -22.82 -11.33 21.05
CA PHE A 14 -22.94 -12.79 20.91
C PHE A 14 -23.41 -13.23 19.52
N ALA A 15 -24.24 -12.43 18.82
CA ALA A 15 -24.65 -12.72 17.45
C ALA A 15 -23.47 -12.69 16.48
N GLN A 16 -22.54 -11.74 16.68
CA GLN A 16 -21.36 -11.58 15.83
C GLN A 16 -20.30 -12.68 16.09
N GLU A 17 -20.12 -13.12 17.33
CA GLU A 17 -19.25 -14.27 17.64
C GLU A 17 -19.82 -15.58 17.09
N ALA A 18 -21.14 -15.80 17.16
CA ALA A 18 -21.77 -17.01 16.63
C ALA A 18 -21.69 -17.08 15.09
N GLU A 19 -21.84 -15.95 14.41
CA GLU A 19 -21.73 -15.85 12.95
C GLU A 19 -20.29 -16.08 12.48
N VAL A 20 -19.29 -15.58 13.22
CA VAL A 20 -17.86 -15.82 12.94
C VAL A 20 -17.46 -17.27 13.22
N LEU A 21 -17.97 -17.89 14.27
CA LEU A 21 -17.68 -19.30 14.58
C LEU A 21 -18.30 -20.24 13.55
N ASN A 22 -19.53 -19.96 13.10
CA ASN A 22 -20.15 -20.71 12.00
C ASN A 22 -19.34 -20.58 10.69
N LEU A 23 -18.86 -19.38 10.36
CA LEU A 23 -18.03 -19.16 9.17
C LEU A 23 -16.69 -19.91 9.25
N VAL A 24 -16.10 -19.99 10.44
CA VAL A 24 -14.84 -20.72 10.67
C VAL A 24 -15.03 -22.23 10.54
N ASP A 25 -16.16 -22.78 11.01
CA ASP A 25 -16.44 -24.21 10.88
C ASP A 25 -16.87 -24.58 9.44
N GLU A 26 -17.58 -23.71 8.73
CA GLU A 26 -17.88 -23.88 7.29
C GLU A 26 -16.58 -23.90 6.46
N ILE A 27 -15.63 -23.00 6.73
CA ILE A 27 -14.31 -22.98 6.07
C ILE A 27 -13.49 -24.24 6.42
N LYS A 28 -13.57 -24.76 7.65
CA LYS A 28 -12.85 -25.99 8.03
C LYS A 28 -13.40 -27.20 7.28
N ASP A 29 -14.71 -27.30 7.16
CA ASP A 29 -15.35 -28.41 6.45
C ASP A 29 -15.03 -28.33 4.95
N GLU A 30 -15.08 -27.14 4.34
CA GLU A 30 -14.73 -26.96 2.92
C GLU A 30 -13.25 -27.28 2.62
N ILE A 31 -12.33 -26.92 3.52
CA ILE A 31 -10.90 -27.31 3.45
C ILE A 31 -10.69 -28.82 3.57
N ARG A 32 -11.59 -29.53 4.27
CA ARG A 32 -11.46 -30.98 4.53
C ARG A 32 -11.97 -31.84 3.37
N PHE A 33 -12.91 -31.32 2.58
CA PHE A 33 -13.55 -32.05 1.48
C PHE A 33 -12.97 -31.74 0.09
N GLU A 34 -12.33 -30.59 -0.12
CA GLU A 34 -11.63 -30.31 -1.37
C GLU A 34 -10.11 -30.55 -1.27
N ASN A 35 -9.55 -31.33 -2.21
CA ASN A 35 -8.11 -31.46 -2.42
C ASN A 35 -7.51 -30.14 -2.93
N HIS A 36 -7.54 -29.11 -2.11
CA HIS A 36 -6.96 -27.81 -2.44
C HIS A 36 -5.44 -27.91 -2.53
N ASP A 37 -4.87 -27.28 -3.56
CA ASP A 37 -3.42 -27.14 -3.72
C ASP A 37 -2.82 -26.53 -2.44
N ARG A 38 -1.67 -27.05 -2.00
CA ARG A 38 -0.98 -26.66 -0.76
C ARG A 38 -0.75 -25.14 -0.69
N ARG A 39 -0.65 -24.48 -1.84
CA ARG A 39 -0.53 -23.02 -1.97
C ARG A 39 -1.80 -22.27 -1.56
N THR A 40 -2.97 -22.80 -1.91
CA THR A 40 -4.28 -22.23 -1.53
C THR A 40 -4.49 -22.30 -0.03
N LEU A 41 -4.15 -23.43 0.61
CA LEU A 41 -4.27 -23.60 2.06
C LEU A 41 -3.34 -22.66 2.85
N ILE A 42 -2.12 -22.43 2.37
CA ILE A 42 -1.20 -21.45 2.96
C ILE A 42 -1.77 -20.03 2.83
N GLN A 43 -2.46 -19.73 1.74
CA GLN A 43 -3.04 -18.41 1.50
C GLN A 43 -4.29 -18.16 2.35
N VAL A 44 -5.18 -19.15 2.48
CA VAL A 44 -6.36 -19.08 3.37
C VAL A 44 -5.93 -18.89 4.82
N ARG A 45 -4.94 -19.66 5.28
CA ARG A 45 -4.37 -19.50 6.63
C ARG A 45 -3.87 -18.07 6.90
N ARG A 46 -3.14 -17.47 5.95
CA ARG A 46 -2.60 -16.11 6.08
C ARG A 46 -3.71 -15.05 6.11
N ASN A 47 -4.75 -15.22 5.31
CA ASN A 47 -5.90 -14.32 5.30
C ASN A 47 -6.65 -14.37 6.63
N LEU A 48 -6.80 -15.56 7.22
CA LEU A 48 -7.40 -15.74 8.54
C LEU A 48 -6.53 -15.14 9.66
N GLU A 49 -5.21 -15.32 9.61
CA GLU A 49 -4.28 -14.69 10.56
C GLU A 49 -4.31 -13.15 10.47
N GLN A 50 -4.45 -12.59 9.26
CA GLN A 50 -4.60 -11.14 9.05
C GLN A 50 -5.94 -10.63 9.59
N ALA A 51 -7.05 -11.30 9.29
CA ALA A 51 -8.37 -10.94 9.81
C ALA A 51 -8.40 -10.97 11.34
N LEU A 52 -7.79 -12.00 11.95
CA LEU A 52 -7.68 -12.13 13.41
C LEU A 52 -6.86 -10.98 14.04
N ASN A 53 -5.77 -10.56 13.40
CA ASN A 53 -4.94 -9.45 13.89
C ASN A 53 -5.63 -8.09 13.75
N THR A 54 -6.43 -7.89 12.70
CA THR A 54 -7.28 -6.71 12.54
C THR A 54 -8.39 -6.64 13.60
N LEU A 55 -9.04 -7.77 13.90
CA LEU A 55 -10.07 -7.85 14.95
C LEU A 55 -9.51 -7.63 16.36
N ARG A 56 -8.22 -7.94 16.58
CA ARG A 56 -7.53 -7.76 17.87
C ARG A 56 -6.93 -6.35 18.06
N GLY A 57 -7.17 -5.41 17.15
CA GLY A 57 -6.71 -4.02 17.27
C GLY A 57 -5.20 -3.84 17.08
N GLY A 58 -4.50 -4.80 16.47
CA GLY A 58 -3.09 -4.63 16.12
C GLY A 58 -2.93 -3.65 14.95
N SER A 59 -1.97 -2.73 15.05
CA SER A 59 -1.54 -1.89 13.92
C SER A 59 -1.26 -2.76 12.68
N PRO A 60 -1.55 -2.28 11.46
CA PRO A 60 -1.32 -3.05 10.25
C PRO A 60 0.15 -3.47 10.17
N ILE A 61 0.37 -4.78 10.23
CA ILE A 61 1.68 -5.38 9.99
C ILE A 61 2.09 -5.01 8.55
N PRO A 62 3.32 -4.53 8.31
CA PRO A 62 3.81 -4.29 6.96
C PRO A 62 3.56 -5.53 6.11
N ARG A 63 2.78 -5.37 5.03
CA ARG A 63 2.56 -6.47 4.09
C ARG A 63 3.93 -6.85 3.52
N PRO A 64 4.32 -8.14 3.53
CA PRO A 64 5.50 -8.55 2.79
C PRO A 64 5.19 -8.36 1.30
N GLY A 65 5.78 -7.33 0.71
CA GLY A 65 5.75 -7.10 -0.73
C GLY A 65 6.25 -8.34 -1.45
N ARG A 66 5.40 -8.98 -2.24
CA ARG A 66 5.89 -9.86 -3.32
C ARG A 66 6.07 -8.95 -4.52
N GLY A 67 7.11 -8.10 -4.42
CA GLY A 67 7.30 -6.96 -5.29
C GLY A 67 7.32 -7.38 -6.74
N SER A 68 6.35 -6.90 -7.50
CA SER A 68 6.47 -6.81 -8.94
C SER A 68 7.48 -5.73 -9.35
N LEU A 69 8.00 -4.94 -8.40
CA LEU A 69 9.10 -4.01 -8.64
C LEU A 69 10.48 -4.64 -8.42
N THR A 70 11.45 -4.20 -9.23
CA THR A 70 12.86 -4.54 -9.09
C THR A 70 13.75 -3.36 -9.45
N CYS A 71 15.04 -3.46 -9.16
CA CYS A 71 16.03 -2.45 -9.50
C CYS A 71 16.73 -2.81 -10.79
N ILE A 72 16.66 -1.92 -11.78
CA ILE A 72 17.38 -2.06 -13.05
C ILE A 72 18.34 -0.90 -13.17
N ASP A 73 19.59 -1.19 -13.47
CA ASP A 73 20.57 -0.18 -13.85
C ASP A 73 20.15 0.44 -15.20
N ARG A 74 20.05 1.78 -15.24
CA ARG A 74 19.59 2.54 -16.41
C ARG A 74 20.57 2.43 -17.57
N ASP A 75 21.85 2.57 -17.29
CA ASP A 75 22.90 2.73 -18.31
C ASP A 75 23.65 1.41 -18.57
N ARG A 76 23.36 0.36 -17.78
CA ARG A 76 23.92 -1.00 -17.87
C ARG A 76 25.42 -1.06 -17.56
N ASP A 77 25.93 -0.12 -16.78
CA ASP A 77 27.33 0.00 -16.36
C ASP A 77 27.55 -0.29 -14.86
N GLY A 78 26.50 -0.66 -14.15
CA GLY A 78 26.43 -0.92 -12.72
C GLY A 78 26.40 0.35 -11.86
N ARG A 79 26.12 1.52 -12.44
CA ARG A 79 26.23 2.82 -11.77
C ARG A 79 24.90 3.55 -11.74
N ASP A 80 24.88 4.56 -10.89
CA ASP A 80 23.73 5.45 -10.74
C ASP A 80 23.50 6.26 -12.02
N PRO A 81 22.24 6.53 -12.38
CA PRO A 81 21.04 6.19 -11.63
C PRO A 81 20.41 4.85 -12.02
N TYR A 82 19.79 4.20 -11.05
CA TYR A 82 18.91 3.06 -11.23
C TYR A 82 17.50 3.52 -11.63
N VAL A 83 16.74 2.64 -12.27
CA VAL A 83 15.32 2.78 -12.58
C VAL A 83 14.51 1.63 -11.98
N LEU A 84 13.23 1.86 -11.73
CA LEU A 84 12.32 0.78 -11.35
C LEU A 84 12.05 -0.12 -12.56
N GLY A 85 12.06 -1.42 -12.32
CA GLY A 85 11.62 -2.45 -13.24
C GLY A 85 10.32 -3.07 -12.77
N PHE A 86 9.49 -3.53 -13.70
CA PHE A 86 8.28 -4.30 -13.42
C PHE A 86 8.44 -5.75 -13.91
N LEU A 87 8.40 -6.70 -12.99
CA LEU A 87 8.40 -8.14 -13.24
C LEU A 87 7.00 -8.58 -13.66
N ASN A 88 6.84 -8.91 -14.95
CA ASN A 88 5.64 -9.53 -15.44
C ASN A 88 5.59 -11.00 -14.99
N GLN A 89 4.71 -11.32 -14.05
CA GLN A 89 4.61 -12.67 -13.49
C GLN A 89 4.21 -13.76 -14.51
N ARG A 90 3.63 -13.39 -15.67
CA ARG A 90 3.27 -14.34 -16.74
C ARG A 90 4.45 -14.69 -17.63
N THR A 91 5.26 -13.70 -18.00
CA THR A 91 6.41 -13.90 -18.91
C THR A 91 7.72 -14.09 -18.16
N LEU A 92 7.72 -13.81 -16.84
CA LEU A 92 8.92 -13.68 -16.00
C LEU A 92 9.93 -12.64 -16.52
N GLY A 93 9.52 -11.84 -17.50
CA GLY A 93 10.32 -10.76 -18.06
C GLY A 93 10.19 -9.51 -17.19
N THR A 94 11.31 -8.80 -17.07
CA THR A 94 11.35 -7.52 -16.38
C THR A 94 11.48 -6.39 -17.39
N ASN A 95 10.54 -5.44 -17.35
CA ASN A 95 10.59 -4.25 -18.18
C ASN A 95 10.96 -3.03 -17.34
N ARG A 96 11.76 -2.12 -17.88
CA ARG A 96 12.01 -0.82 -17.26
C ARG A 96 10.72 0.00 -17.25
N ILE A 97 10.50 0.73 -16.16
CA ILE A 97 9.40 1.68 -16.02
C ILE A 97 9.95 3.06 -16.34
N GLU A 98 9.51 3.60 -17.47
CA GLU A 98 9.99 4.89 -17.94
C GLU A 98 9.63 6.02 -16.96
N GLY A 99 10.56 6.95 -16.75
CA GLY A 99 10.36 8.09 -15.86
C GLY A 99 10.47 7.77 -14.36
N THR A 100 11.16 6.70 -13.97
CA THR A 100 11.36 6.29 -12.57
C THR A 100 12.83 6.22 -12.16
N ASN A 101 13.64 7.22 -12.50
CA ASN A 101 15.02 7.31 -11.99
C ASN A 101 14.99 7.43 -10.45
N VAL A 102 15.73 6.56 -9.76
CA VAL A 102 15.70 6.40 -8.30
C VAL A 102 17.10 6.46 -7.66
N GLY A 103 18.07 7.01 -8.37
CA GLY A 103 19.41 7.30 -7.83
C GLY A 103 20.21 6.03 -7.61
N SER A 104 20.70 5.83 -6.39
CA SER A 104 21.54 4.69 -6.05
C SER A 104 20.81 3.35 -5.95
N LEU A 105 21.55 2.26 -6.08
CA LEU A 105 21.01 0.90 -5.84
C LEU A 105 20.34 0.79 -4.46
N ASN A 106 20.95 1.38 -3.42
CA ASN A 106 20.42 1.35 -2.06
C ASN A 106 19.09 2.11 -1.95
N GLN A 107 18.99 3.27 -2.60
CA GLN A 107 17.73 4.02 -2.68
C GLN A 107 16.68 3.22 -3.43
N CYS A 108 17.03 2.62 -4.56
CA CYS A 108 16.13 1.76 -5.31
C CYS A 108 15.62 0.58 -4.48
N GLN A 109 16.51 -0.13 -3.78
CA GLN A 109 16.12 -1.24 -2.91
C GLN A 109 15.21 -0.79 -1.78
N SER A 110 15.49 0.36 -1.18
CA SER A 110 14.61 0.97 -0.18
C SER A 110 13.21 1.23 -0.74
N ILE A 111 13.12 1.78 -1.94
CA ILE A 111 11.85 2.07 -2.63
C ILE A 111 11.08 0.79 -2.96
N VAL A 112 11.76 -0.23 -3.47
CA VAL A 112 11.15 -1.54 -3.77
C VAL A 112 10.61 -2.18 -2.50
N ASN A 113 11.38 -2.18 -1.42
CA ASN A 113 11.01 -2.81 -0.15
C ASN A 113 9.85 -2.11 0.56
N ASN A 114 9.70 -0.80 0.37
CA ASN A 114 8.62 0.01 0.98
C ASN A 114 7.49 0.32 0.00
N SER A 115 7.45 -0.35 -1.17
CA SER A 115 6.33 -0.22 -2.10
C SER A 115 5.12 -1.02 -1.62
N ILE A 116 3.92 -0.51 -1.91
CA ILE A 116 2.66 -1.15 -1.54
C ILE A 116 1.91 -1.60 -2.79
N ASP A 117 1.67 -2.90 -2.91
CA ASP A 117 0.72 -3.44 -3.89
C ASP A 117 -0.71 -3.07 -3.48
N LEU A 118 -1.34 -2.16 -4.24
CA LEU A 118 -2.74 -1.74 -4.02
C LEU A 118 -3.72 -2.77 -4.59
N ASP A 119 -3.35 -3.40 -5.71
CA ASP A 119 -4.03 -4.56 -6.30
C ASP A 119 -3.01 -5.46 -7.04
N ARG A 120 -3.45 -6.38 -7.91
CA ARG A 120 -2.55 -7.31 -8.64
C ARG A 120 -1.62 -6.64 -9.65
N VAL A 121 -1.97 -5.45 -10.13
CA VAL A 121 -1.27 -4.74 -11.20
C VAL A 121 -0.92 -3.30 -10.82
N THR A 122 -1.47 -2.77 -9.72
CA THR A 122 -1.30 -1.40 -9.27
C THR A 122 -0.43 -1.33 -8.01
N ILE A 123 0.59 -0.48 -8.04
CA ILE A 123 1.58 -0.30 -6.97
C ILE A 123 1.68 1.18 -6.62
N LEU A 124 1.73 1.48 -5.32
CA LEU A 124 2.14 2.77 -4.78
C LEU A 124 3.61 2.69 -4.38
N THR A 125 4.43 3.62 -4.88
CA THR A 125 5.86 3.65 -4.59
C THR A 125 6.40 5.08 -4.61
N CYS A 126 7.67 5.27 -4.24
CA CYS A 126 8.36 6.57 -4.29
C CYS A 126 9.24 6.67 -5.53
N ILE A 127 9.24 7.83 -6.18
CA ILE A 127 10.17 8.13 -7.28
C ILE A 127 10.72 9.55 -7.15
N SER A 128 11.88 9.83 -7.75
CA SER A 128 12.39 11.20 -7.84
C SER A 128 11.43 12.04 -8.69
N LYS A 129 11.02 13.19 -8.16
CA LYS A 129 10.07 14.12 -8.80
C LYS A 129 10.59 14.58 -10.16
N ASP A 130 11.86 14.98 -10.18
CA ASP A 130 12.53 15.54 -11.35
C ASP A 130 13.16 14.45 -12.24
N ASN A 131 12.94 13.18 -11.87
CA ASN A 131 13.43 12.01 -12.60
C ASN A 131 14.95 12.05 -12.82
N ASP A 132 15.71 12.50 -11.82
CA ASP A 132 17.17 12.52 -11.82
C ASP A 132 17.78 11.60 -10.75
N GLY A 133 16.93 10.96 -9.94
CA GLY A 133 17.33 10.08 -8.84
C GLY A 133 17.70 10.83 -7.56
N ARG A 134 17.35 12.11 -7.45
CA ARG A 134 17.60 12.96 -6.29
C ARG A 134 16.31 13.55 -5.73
N ASP A 135 16.43 14.15 -4.55
CA ASP A 135 15.38 14.95 -3.95
C ASP A 135 14.95 16.08 -4.93
N PRO A 136 13.66 16.44 -4.97
CA PRO A 136 12.61 15.94 -4.09
C PRO A 136 11.96 14.63 -4.56
N TRP A 137 11.41 13.85 -3.63
CA TRP A 137 10.72 12.58 -3.89
C TRP A 137 9.21 12.74 -3.90
N SER A 138 8.53 11.93 -4.71
CA SER A 138 7.08 11.97 -4.87
C SER A 138 6.50 10.56 -4.82
N PRO A 139 5.35 10.36 -4.16
CA PRO A 139 4.58 9.13 -4.34
C PRO A 139 4.11 9.00 -5.78
N ALA A 140 4.05 7.78 -6.28
CA ALA A 140 3.68 7.48 -7.65
C ALA A 140 2.84 6.21 -7.73
N ILE A 141 1.90 6.22 -8.67
CA ILE A 141 1.06 5.08 -9.00
C ILE A 141 1.59 4.44 -10.28
N ILE A 142 1.98 3.17 -10.17
CA ILE A 142 2.40 2.33 -11.28
C ILE A 142 1.30 1.31 -11.53
N LYS A 143 0.84 1.17 -12.78
CA LYS A 143 -0.16 0.17 -13.17
C LYS A 143 0.35 -0.64 -14.34
N ASN A 144 0.44 -1.95 -14.17
CA ASN A 144 0.92 -2.89 -15.19
C ASN A 144 2.30 -2.49 -15.76
N GLY A 145 3.21 -2.06 -14.89
CA GLY A 145 4.55 -1.61 -15.28
C GLY A 145 4.61 -0.25 -15.99
N VAL A 146 3.53 0.53 -15.96
CA VAL A 146 3.49 1.88 -16.52
C VAL A 146 3.28 2.90 -15.40
N LEU A 147 4.06 3.97 -15.39
CA LEU A 147 3.84 5.10 -14.50
C LEU A 147 2.57 5.85 -14.92
N ILE A 148 1.52 5.76 -14.10
CA ILE A 148 0.21 6.39 -14.37
C ILE A 148 0.15 7.80 -13.82
N LYS A 149 0.66 7.98 -12.60
CA LYS A 149 0.52 9.24 -11.89
C LYS A 149 1.71 9.50 -10.98
N ARG A 150 2.20 10.74 -11.02
CA ARG A 150 3.01 11.33 -9.95
C ARG A 150 2.10 12.16 -9.06
N LEU A 151 2.19 11.93 -7.77
CA LEU A 151 1.50 12.72 -6.75
C LEU A 151 2.42 13.86 -6.28
N PRO A 152 1.90 14.90 -5.60
CA PRO A 152 2.73 15.99 -5.13
C PRO A 152 3.87 15.51 -4.23
N SER A 153 5.00 16.21 -4.28
CA SER A 153 6.24 15.78 -3.62
C SER A 153 6.18 15.85 -2.08
N LEU A 154 7.11 15.15 -1.45
CA LEU A 154 7.28 15.07 0.00
C LEU A 154 8.68 15.48 0.46
N GLY A 155 9.49 16.03 -0.44
CA GLY A 155 10.84 16.50 -0.11
C GLY A 155 11.80 15.32 -0.09
N SER A 156 12.07 14.75 1.08
CA SER A 156 13.05 13.66 1.20
C SER A 156 12.49 12.29 0.82
N LEU A 157 13.38 11.33 0.51
CA LEU A 157 12.97 9.94 0.30
C LEU A 157 12.33 9.34 1.55
N SER A 158 12.86 9.66 2.74
CA SER A 158 12.31 9.19 4.01
C SER A 158 10.88 9.68 4.22
N ASP A 159 10.58 10.95 3.92
CA ASP A 159 9.23 11.48 4.05
C ASP A 159 8.26 10.81 3.08
N CYS A 160 8.72 10.51 1.86
CA CYS A 160 7.95 9.76 0.89
C CYS A 160 7.61 8.34 1.38
N ILE A 161 8.62 7.60 1.87
CA ILE A 161 8.43 6.25 2.41
C ILE A 161 7.48 6.29 3.61
N ASN A 162 7.70 7.21 4.55
CA ASN A 162 6.85 7.38 5.72
C ASN A 162 5.40 7.66 5.33
N ALA A 163 5.16 8.50 4.31
CA ALA A 163 3.80 8.78 3.84
C ALA A 163 3.13 7.59 3.15
N ILE A 164 3.90 6.74 2.45
CA ILE A 164 3.41 5.48 1.89
C ILE A 164 3.04 4.50 3.01
N ASP A 165 3.91 4.32 4.00
CA ASP A 165 3.68 3.43 5.14
C ASP A 165 2.46 3.84 5.97
N LEU A 166 2.25 5.15 6.11
CA LEU A 166 1.10 5.72 6.82
C LEU A 166 -0.15 5.88 5.94
N SER A 167 -0.08 5.47 4.66
CA SER A 167 -1.23 5.55 3.76
C SER A 167 -2.35 4.62 4.19
N ILE A 168 -3.59 5.06 3.93
CA ILE A 168 -4.79 4.26 4.16
C ILE A 168 -5.26 3.76 2.80
N SER A 169 -5.22 2.46 2.58
CA SER A 169 -5.67 1.86 1.32
C SER A 169 -6.81 0.87 1.53
N ASN A 170 -7.68 0.79 0.53
CA ASN A 170 -8.65 -0.27 0.36
C ASN A 170 -8.67 -0.70 -1.13
N ARG A 171 -9.56 -1.63 -1.49
CA ARG A 171 -9.63 -2.16 -2.86
C ARG A 171 -10.05 -1.13 -3.93
N PHE A 172 -10.50 0.05 -3.54
CA PHE A 172 -11.04 1.09 -4.42
C PHE A 172 -10.21 2.37 -4.44
N ALA A 173 -9.54 2.70 -3.34
CA ALA A 173 -8.83 3.95 -3.20
C ALA A 173 -7.64 3.85 -2.24
N VAL A 174 -6.70 4.78 -2.39
CA VAL A 174 -5.64 5.04 -1.42
C VAL A 174 -5.66 6.50 -1.00
N SER A 175 -5.47 6.75 0.29
CA SER A 175 -5.34 8.08 0.86
C SER A 175 -4.00 8.24 1.55
N LEU A 176 -3.32 9.35 1.28
CA LEU A 176 -1.99 9.66 1.80
C LEU A 176 -1.81 11.17 1.92
N CYS A 177 -0.78 11.55 2.66
CA CYS A 177 -0.38 12.93 2.84
C CYS A 177 0.71 13.33 1.85
N VAL A 178 0.60 14.53 1.29
CA VAL A 178 1.53 15.11 0.32
C VAL A 178 1.72 16.60 0.58
N SER A 179 2.80 17.21 0.09
CA SER A 179 2.93 18.68 0.11
C SER A 179 1.90 19.31 -0.81
N ARG A 180 1.14 20.28 -0.31
CA ARG A 180 0.12 21.00 -1.10
C ARG A 180 0.75 21.81 -2.22
N ASP A 181 1.88 22.44 -1.94
CA ASP A 181 2.57 23.33 -2.87
C ASP A 181 3.58 22.57 -3.76
N ASN A 182 3.62 21.24 -3.62
CA ASN A 182 4.45 20.33 -4.42
C ASN A 182 5.95 20.68 -4.35
N ASP A 183 6.40 21.24 -3.23
CA ASP A 183 7.81 21.57 -2.96
C ASP A 183 8.41 20.67 -1.87
N GLY A 184 7.60 19.75 -1.33
CA GLY A 184 7.99 18.86 -0.24
C GLY A 184 7.94 19.52 1.13
N ARG A 185 7.35 20.71 1.24
CA ARG A 185 7.27 21.48 2.48
C ARG A 185 5.81 21.71 2.87
N SER A 186 5.66 22.18 4.10
CA SER A 186 4.38 22.67 4.63
C SER A 186 3.84 23.82 3.76
N PRO A 187 2.53 23.88 3.53
CA PRO A 187 1.49 23.04 4.13
C PRO A 187 1.33 21.67 3.46
N PHE A 188 0.92 20.68 4.24
CA PHE A 188 0.63 19.33 3.78
C PHE A 188 -0.87 19.16 3.58
N MET A 189 -1.28 18.24 2.71
CA MET A 189 -2.68 17.94 2.49
C MET A 189 -2.91 16.45 2.33
N ARG A 190 -4.09 15.99 2.75
CA ARG A 190 -4.52 14.61 2.50
C ARG A 190 -5.12 14.54 1.10
N ILE A 191 -4.63 13.62 0.28
CA ILE A 191 -5.22 13.31 -1.02
C ILE A 191 -5.85 11.92 -0.98
N GLY A 192 -6.85 11.71 -1.81
CA GLY A 192 -7.43 10.39 -2.10
C GLY A 192 -7.31 10.08 -3.59
N TYR A 193 -6.71 8.95 -3.94
CA TYR A 193 -6.60 8.45 -5.31
C TYR A 193 -7.52 7.25 -5.51
N GLU A 194 -8.46 7.35 -6.44
CA GLU A 194 -9.38 6.27 -6.79
C GLU A 194 -8.74 5.34 -7.84
N LEU A 195 -8.66 4.03 -7.55
CA LEU A 195 -7.95 3.04 -8.37
C LEU A 195 -8.64 2.72 -9.70
N SER A 196 -9.97 2.85 -9.74
CA SER A 196 -10.80 2.58 -10.92
C SER A 196 -10.70 3.69 -11.97
N THR A 197 -10.81 4.94 -11.53
CA THR A 197 -10.88 6.13 -12.39
C THR A 197 -9.53 6.85 -12.54
N GLY A 198 -8.63 6.68 -11.57
CA GLY A 198 -7.40 7.47 -11.48
C GLY A 198 -7.61 8.90 -10.98
N ASN A 199 -8.81 9.23 -10.49
CA ASN A 199 -9.13 10.56 -10.00
C ASN A 199 -8.42 10.84 -8.67
N VAL A 200 -7.94 12.08 -8.52
CA VAL A 200 -7.37 12.59 -7.28
C VAL A 200 -8.36 13.56 -6.65
N SER A 201 -8.70 13.30 -5.40
CA SER A 201 -9.50 14.19 -4.54
C SER A 201 -8.59 14.85 -3.51
N ASN A 202 -8.86 16.12 -3.26
CA ASN A 202 -8.11 16.94 -2.32
C ASN A 202 -8.91 17.06 -1.01
N GLY A 203 -8.26 16.74 0.10
CA GLY A 203 -8.82 16.85 1.44
C GLY A 203 -8.33 18.09 2.19
N ALA A 204 -8.41 18.02 3.52
CA ALA A 204 -7.96 19.09 4.39
C ALA A 204 -6.44 19.32 4.31
N THR A 205 -6.05 20.54 4.68
CA THR A 205 -4.67 21.02 4.74
C THR A 205 -4.21 21.07 6.20
N TYR A 206 -2.95 20.73 6.44
CA TYR A 206 -2.31 20.59 7.75
C TYR A 206 -0.96 21.29 7.76
N SER A 207 -0.52 21.73 8.93
CA SER A 207 0.75 22.47 9.07
C SER A 207 1.99 21.57 9.06
N SER A 208 1.82 20.25 9.29
CA SER A 208 2.91 19.26 9.25
C SER A 208 2.45 17.92 8.68
N LEU A 209 3.40 17.09 8.26
CA LEU A 209 3.15 15.76 7.71
C LEU A 209 2.59 14.83 8.78
N GLU A 210 3.05 14.95 10.03
CA GLU A 210 2.59 14.18 11.18
C GLU A 210 1.12 14.51 11.49
N GLN A 211 0.76 15.79 11.50
CA GLN A 211 -0.63 16.22 11.70
C GLN A 211 -1.56 15.65 10.62
N CYS A 212 -1.13 15.70 9.36
CA CYS A 212 -1.90 15.12 8.26
C CYS A 212 -2.04 13.59 8.40
N SER A 213 -0.97 12.90 8.81
CA SER A 213 -0.97 11.45 8.94
C SER A 213 -1.82 10.97 10.11
N ALA A 214 -1.89 11.76 11.18
CA ALA A 214 -2.69 11.48 12.38
C ALA A 214 -4.21 11.73 12.20
N SER A 215 -4.63 12.47 11.17
CA SER A 215 -6.02 12.93 11.00
C SER A 215 -6.98 11.87 10.41
N LYS A 216 -6.90 10.62 10.88
CA LYS A 216 -7.63 9.49 10.28
C LYS A 216 -9.15 9.62 10.32
#